data_AF-A0A4Q5WHF8-F1
#
_entry.id   AF-A0A4Q5WHF8-F1
#
_cell.length_a   1.000
_cell.length_b   1.000
_cell.length_c   1.000
_cell.angle_alpha   90.00
_cell.angle_beta   90.00
_cell.angle_gamma   90.00
#
_symmetry.space_group_name_H-M   'P 1'
#
loop_
_entity.id
_entity.type
_entity.pdbx_description
1 polymer ?
#
loop_
_entity_poly.entity_id
_entity_poly.type
_entity_poly.pdbx_seq_one_letter_code
_entity_poly.pdbx_strand_id
1 'polypeptide(L)'
;MYPRRKFLQQAALAAGSLLVSPMMARAAEELADAAPKRLTILHTNDTHSRIDPFPMDGGRNQGLGGVAARSALIKEIRAQEEHVLLLDAGDIFQGTPYFNIYKG
;
A
#
# COMPACT_ATOMS: atom_id res chain seq x y z
N MET A 1 20.19 -52.75 19.72
CA MET A 1 20.23 -53.12 18.29
C MET A 1 18.98 -52.57 17.62
N TYR A 2 19.11 -51.63 16.67
CA TYR A 2 17.95 -50.98 16.03
C TYR A 2 17.34 -51.95 14.98
N PRO A 3 16.02 -52.22 14.99
CA PRO A 3 15.43 -53.19 14.06
C PRO A 3 15.39 -52.66 12.62
N ARG A 4 15.87 -53.47 11.65
CA ARG A 4 15.94 -53.12 10.21
C ARG A 4 14.61 -52.62 9.64
N ARG A 5 13.49 -53.21 10.08
CA ARG A 5 12.14 -52.80 9.69
C ARG A 5 11.84 -51.34 10.06
N LYS A 6 12.24 -50.91 11.26
CA LYS A 6 12.06 -49.51 11.70
C LYS A 6 12.95 -48.56 10.90
N PHE A 7 14.20 -48.97 10.61
CA PHE A 7 15.10 -48.20 9.77
C PHE A 7 14.54 -47.96 8.36
N LEU A 8 14.05 -49.03 7.70
CA LEU A 8 13.45 -48.92 6.36
C LEU A 8 12.17 -48.07 6.35
N GLN A 9 11.33 -48.20 7.37
CA GLN A 9 10.14 -47.36 7.53
C GLN A 9 10.50 -45.88 7.68
N GLN A 10 11.50 -45.56 8.51
CA GLN A 10 11.96 -44.18 8.72
C GLN A 10 12.63 -43.60 7.47
N ALA A 11 13.43 -44.38 6.75
CA ALA A 11 14.05 -43.97 5.50
C ALA A 11 13.00 -43.67 4.40
N ALA A 12 11.97 -44.51 4.28
CA ALA A 12 10.87 -44.29 3.35
C ALA A 12 10.04 -43.04 3.70
N LEU A 13 9.77 -42.81 4.99
CA LEU A 13 9.10 -41.60 5.48
C LEU A 13 9.91 -40.33 5.20
N ALA A 14 11.22 -40.36 5.47
CA ALA A 14 12.11 -39.23 5.21
C ALA A 14 12.18 -38.89 3.71
N ALA A 15 12.38 -39.91 2.86
CA ALA A 15 12.39 -39.73 1.41
C ALA A 15 11.04 -39.23 0.88
N GLY A 16 9.93 -39.79 1.37
CA GLY A 16 8.58 -39.33 1.02
C GLY A 16 8.33 -37.89 1.44
N SER A 17 8.76 -37.49 2.64
CA SER A 17 8.61 -36.12 3.14
C SER A 17 9.40 -35.10 2.33
N LEU A 18 10.60 -35.45 1.86
CA LEU A 18 11.43 -34.62 0.99
C LEU A 18 10.78 -34.38 -0.38
N LEU A 19 10.08 -35.38 -0.93
CA LEU A 19 9.39 -35.26 -2.20
C LEU A 19 8.09 -34.45 -2.10
N VAL A 20 7.36 -34.57 -0.98
CA VAL A 20 6.07 -33.89 -0.77
C VAL A 20 6.23 -32.44 -0.30
N SER A 21 7.30 -32.13 0.45
CA SER A 21 7.57 -30.79 0.99
C SER A 21 7.51 -29.65 -0.05
N PRO A 22 8.16 -29.73 -1.22
CA PRO A 22 8.10 -28.66 -2.22
C PRO A 22 6.71 -28.52 -2.84
N MET A 23 5.94 -29.60 -3.00
CA MET A 23 4.56 -29.55 -3.50
C MET A 23 3.64 -28.84 -2.50
N MET A 24 3.79 -29.13 -1.21
CA MET A 24 3.04 -28.45 -0.14
C MET A 24 3.39 -26.97 -0.03
N ALA A 25 4.66 -26.61 -0.19
CA ALA A 25 5.10 -25.21 -0.18
C ALA A 25 4.46 -24.42 -1.34
N ARG A 26 4.44 -24.98 -2.55
CA ARG A 26 3.81 -24.34 -3.71
C ARG A 26 2.30 -24.19 -3.57
N ALA A 27 1.62 -25.22 -3.05
CA ALA A 27 0.19 -25.14 -2.78
C ALA A 27 -0.15 -24.06 -1.73
N ALA A 28 0.71 -23.88 -0.72
CA ALA A 28 0.53 -22.82 0.27
C ALA A 28 0.72 -21.42 -0.34
N GLU A 29 1.70 -21.26 -1.22
CA GLU A 29 1.97 -20.00 -1.93
C GLU A 29 0.84 -19.64 -2.91
N GLU A 30 0.31 -20.63 -3.63
CA GLU A 30 -0.83 -20.46 -4.54
C GLU A 30 -2.11 -20.08 -3.78
N LEU A 31 -2.34 -20.66 -2.59
CA LEU A 31 -3.45 -20.29 -1.73
C LEU A 31 -3.30 -18.86 -1.18
N ALA A 32 -2.07 -18.44 -0.86
CA ALA A 32 -1.79 -17.08 -0.43
C ALA A 32 -2.00 -16.06 -1.57
N ASP A 33 -1.63 -16.42 -2.81
CA ASP A 33 -1.82 -15.56 -3.99
C ASP A 33 -3.30 -15.47 -4.41
N ALA A 34 -4.08 -16.52 -4.15
CA ALA A 34 -5.52 -16.55 -4.40
C ALA A 34 -6.34 -15.66 -3.45
N ALA A 35 -5.73 -15.13 -2.38
CA ALA A 35 -6.39 -14.16 -1.51
C ALA A 35 -6.68 -12.86 -2.29
N PRO A 36 -7.86 -12.24 -2.11
CA PRO A 36 -8.20 -11.01 -2.82
C PRO A 36 -7.22 -9.88 -2.42
N LYS A 37 -6.42 -9.45 -3.39
CA LYS A 37 -5.50 -8.32 -3.22
C LYS A 37 -6.29 -7.01 -3.32
N ARG A 38 -6.09 -6.12 -2.36
CA ARG A 38 -6.71 -4.80 -2.35
C ARG A 38 -5.67 -3.73 -2.70
N LEU A 39 -6.01 -2.86 -3.65
CA LEU A 39 -5.22 -1.69 -4.00
C LEU A 39 -6.00 -0.43 -3.64
N THR A 40 -5.42 0.41 -2.80
CA THR A 40 -6.01 1.68 -2.38
C THR A 40 -5.41 2.81 -3.22
N ILE A 41 -6.25 3.47 -4.03
CA ILE A 41 -5.83 4.60 -4.88
C ILE A 41 -6.31 5.90 -4.23
N LEU A 42 -5.35 6.71 -3.79
CA LEU A 42 -5.57 8.09 -3.38
C LEU A 42 -5.26 9.00 -4.56
N HIS A 43 -6.08 10.01 -4.80
CA HIS A 43 -5.82 10.95 -5.89
C HIS A 43 -6.11 12.40 -5.51
N THR A 44 -5.36 13.32 -6.12
CA THR A 44 -5.62 14.76 -6.14
C THR A 44 -5.77 15.25 -7.57
N ASN A 45 -6.42 16.41 -7.72
CA ASN A 45 -6.54 17.13 -8.98
C ASN A 45 -6.71 18.63 -8.70
N ASP A 46 -6.40 19.48 -9.68
CA ASP A 46 -6.70 20.93 -9.68
C ASP A 46 -6.31 21.63 -8.38
N THR A 47 -5.14 21.29 -7.83
CA THR A 47 -4.75 21.87 -6.54
C THR A 47 -4.43 23.35 -6.65
N HIS A 48 -4.13 23.87 -7.85
CA HIS A 48 -4.01 25.29 -8.14
C HIS A 48 -3.09 26.04 -7.14
N SER A 49 -1.96 25.42 -6.81
CA SER A 49 -0.98 25.93 -5.83
C SER A 49 -1.57 26.24 -4.44
N ARG A 50 -2.66 25.56 -4.06
CA ARG A 50 -3.29 25.67 -2.74
C ARG A 50 -2.48 24.90 -1.69
N ILE A 51 -1.36 25.50 -1.29
CA ILE A 51 -0.47 24.96 -0.26
C ILE A 51 -1.10 25.10 1.12
N ASP A 52 -1.66 26.27 1.41
CA ASP A 52 -2.35 26.55 2.68
C ASP A 52 -3.84 26.18 2.62
N PRO A 53 -4.48 25.99 3.78
CA PRO A 53 -5.93 25.95 3.87
C PRO A 53 -6.59 27.21 3.27
N PHE A 54 -7.84 27.09 2.88
CA PHE A 54 -8.62 28.26 2.47
C PHE A 54 -8.72 29.28 3.63
N PRO A 55 -8.69 30.59 3.34
CA PRO A 55 -8.77 31.63 4.35
C PRO A 55 -10.08 31.55 5.14
N MET A 56 -10.07 32.10 6.36
CA MET A 56 -11.25 32.22 7.21
C MET A 56 -12.09 33.44 6.82
N ASP A 57 -12.59 33.43 5.59
CA ASP A 57 -13.29 34.56 4.96
C ASP A 57 -14.82 34.40 4.92
N GLY A 58 -15.38 33.40 5.60
CA GLY A 58 -16.80 33.07 5.55
C GLY A 58 -17.20 32.24 4.33
N GLY A 59 -16.25 31.92 3.44
CA GLY A 59 -16.49 31.10 2.26
C GLY A 59 -16.80 29.63 2.61
N ARG A 60 -17.45 28.93 1.67
CA ARG A 60 -17.84 27.51 1.82
C ARG A 60 -16.70 26.59 2.27
N ASN A 61 -15.48 26.86 1.81
CA ASN A 61 -14.32 26.02 2.04
C ASN A 61 -13.40 26.53 3.15
N GLN A 62 -13.79 27.56 3.90
CA GLN A 62 -12.93 28.21 4.89
C GLN A 62 -12.27 27.20 5.84
N GLY A 63 -10.95 27.33 6.03
CA GLY A 63 -10.16 26.45 6.89
C GLY A 63 -9.96 25.01 6.37
N LEU A 64 -10.53 24.64 5.22
CA LEU A 64 -10.35 23.31 4.62
C LEU A 64 -9.15 23.26 3.68
N GLY A 65 -8.73 22.05 3.31
CA GLY A 65 -7.67 21.83 2.33
C GLY A 65 -6.26 22.04 2.89
N GLY A 66 -5.35 22.47 2.00
CA GLY A 66 -3.93 22.62 2.32
C GLY A 66 -3.14 21.30 2.23
N VAL A 67 -1.86 21.42 1.91
CA VAL A 67 -0.92 20.30 1.73
C VAL A 67 -0.62 19.62 3.07
N ALA A 68 -0.54 20.39 4.17
CA ALA A 68 -0.24 19.83 5.50
C ALA A 68 -1.33 18.86 5.97
N ALA A 69 -2.60 19.29 5.94
CA ALA A 69 -3.74 18.45 6.32
C ALA A 69 -3.84 17.21 5.40
N ARG A 70 -3.66 17.41 4.09
CA ARG A 70 -3.64 16.31 3.13
C ARG A 70 -2.51 15.31 3.39
N SER A 71 -1.31 15.79 3.72
CA SER A 71 -0.17 14.93 4.04
C SER A 71 -0.42 14.08 5.29
N ALA A 72 -1.04 14.66 6.33
CA ALA A 72 -1.41 13.94 7.53
C ALA A 72 -2.39 12.80 7.21
N LEU A 73 -3.45 13.07 6.45
CA LEU A 73 -4.43 12.07 6.03
C LEU A 73 -3.80 10.96 5.17
N ILE A 74 -2.94 11.32 4.22
CA ILE A 74 -2.23 10.33 3.38
C ILE A 74 -1.36 9.41 4.24
N LYS A 75 -0.67 9.95 5.25
CA LYS A 75 0.15 9.15 6.18
C LYS A 75 -0.69 8.20 7.01
N GLU A 76 -1.84 8.66 7.51
CA GLU A 76 -2.78 7.81 8.24
C GLU A 76 -3.26 6.64 7.38
N ILE A 77 -3.73 6.93 6.16
CA ILE A 77 -4.20 5.89 5.24
C ILE A 77 -3.08 4.91 4.90
N ARG A 78 -1.86 5.40 4.61
CA ARG A 78 -0.69 4.54 4.35
C ARG A 78 -0.29 3.68 5.56
N ALA A 79 -0.67 4.03 6.78
CA ALA A 79 -0.44 3.20 7.95
C ALA A 79 -1.52 2.12 8.13
N GLN A 80 -2.73 2.35 7.60
CA GLN A 80 -3.87 1.43 7.67
C GLN A 80 -3.91 0.45 6.49
N GLU A 81 -3.23 0.78 5.39
CA GLU A 81 -3.37 0.14 4.08
C GLU A 81 -2.04 -0.43 3.58
N GLU A 82 -2.03 -1.69 3.14
CA GLU A 82 -0.81 -2.38 2.70
C GLU A 82 -0.33 -1.92 1.31
N HIS A 83 -1.26 -1.71 0.36
CA HIS A 83 -0.95 -1.32 -1.02
C HIS A 83 -1.62 -0.01 -1.37
N VAL A 84 -0.86 1.09 -1.33
CA VAL A 84 -1.37 2.44 -1.60
C VAL A 84 -0.65 3.08 -2.77
N LEU A 85 -1.41 3.56 -3.75
CA LEU A 85 -0.93 4.49 -4.77
C LEU A 85 -1.50 5.87 -4.51
N LEU A 86 -0.64 6.88 -4.56
CA LEU A 86 -1.03 8.29 -4.53
C LEU A 86 -0.77 8.89 -5.91
N LEU A 87 -1.80 9.42 -6.54
CA LEU A 87 -1.77 9.99 -7.88
C LEU A 87 -2.17 11.47 -7.83
N ASP A 88 -1.61 12.28 -8.71
CA ASP A 88 -2.08 13.65 -8.96
C ASP A 88 -2.42 13.77 -10.44
N ALA A 89 -3.61 14.27 -10.75
CA ALA A 89 -4.15 14.34 -12.11
C ALA A 89 -3.83 15.67 -12.82
N GLY A 90 -2.99 16.54 -12.22
CA GLY A 90 -2.49 17.75 -12.84
C GLY A 90 -3.18 19.02 -12.36
N ASP A 91 -2.89 20.11 -13.07
CA ASP A 91 -3.29 21.48 -12.75
C ASP A 91 -2.92 21.91 -11.31
N ILE A 92 -1.68 21.59 -10.95
CA ILE A 92 -1.07 21.96 -9.67
C ILE A 92 -0.54 23.40 -9.68
N PHE A 93 -0.27 23.94 -10.87
CA PHE A 93 0.33 25.25 -11.08
C PHE A 93 -0.76 26.31 -11.25
N GLN A 94 -0.49 27.54 -10.82
CA GLN A 94 -1.38 28.70 -10.89
C GLN A 94 -2.60 28.63 -9.97
N GLY A 95 -2.93 29.75 -9.32
CA GLY A 95 -4.14 29.90 -8.48
C GLY A 95 -3.93 30.58 -7.12
N THR A 96 -2.69 30.60 -6.63
CA THR A 96 -2.28 31.40 -5.46
C THR A 96 -0.97 32.13 -5.75
N PRO A 97 -0.59 33.14 -4.93
CA PRO A 97 0.71 33.82 -5.07
C PRO A 97 1.92 32.88 -5.02
N TYR A 98 1.79 31.67 -4.46
CA TYR A 98 2.86 30.68 -4.41
C TYR A 98 3.45 30.39 -5.80
N PHE A 99 2.61 30.20 -6.82
CA PHE A 99 3.10 29.98 -8.18
C PHE A 99 3.93 31.17 -8.71
N ASN A 100 3.45 32.40 -8.49
CA ASN A 100 4.11 33.59 -9.04
C ASN A 100 5.45 33.90 -8.36
N ILE A 101 5.53 33.65 -7.06
CA ILE A 101 6.70 33.93 -6.20
C ILE A 101 7.74 32.83 -6.34
N TYR A 102 7.33 31.56 -6.22
CA TYR A 102 8.25 30.42 -6.22
C TYR A 102 8.44 29.78 -7.61
N LYS A 103 7.72 30.29 -8.63
CA LYS A 103 7.77 29.87 -10.04
C LYS A 103 7.22 28.48 -10.36
N GLY A 104 6.40 27.94 -9.45
CA GLY A 104 5.78 26.63 -9.61
C GLY A 104 6.79 25.54 -9.36
#